data_AF-A0A920IU34-F1
#
_entry.id   AF-A0A920IU34-F1
#
_cell.length_a   1.000
_cell.length_b   1.000
_cell.length_c   1.000
_cell.angle_alpha   90.00
_cell.angle_beta   90.00
_cell.angle_gamma   90.00
#
_symmetry.space_group_name_H-M   'P 1'
#
loop_
_entity.id
_entity.type
_entity.pdbx_description
1 polymer ?
#
loop_
_entity_poly.entity_id
_entity_poly.type
_entity_poly.pdbx_seq_one_letter_code
_entity_poly.pdbx_strand_id
1 'polypeptide(L)' 'MIVNFEYLKLVNTKIVGKACNFNTREDAEKFKNAELYFPKSDLPKLEGNDAYWYELFGKGK' A
#
# COMPACT_ATOMS: atom_id res chain seq x y z
N MET A 1 -6.12 -5.52 5.75
CA MET A 1 -7.27 -4.64 5.50
C MET A 1 -7.06 -3.96 4.16
N ILE A 2 -8.09 -3.87 3.31
CA ILE A 2 -8.00 -3.09 2.07
C ILE A 2 -8.42 -1.66 2.42
N VAL A 3 -7.52 -0.71 2.18
CA VAL A 3 -7.74 0.70 2.49
C VAL A 3 -7.73 1.49 1.19
N ASN A 4 -8.85 2.14 0.89
CA ASN A 4 -8.93 3.09 -0.21
C ASN A 4 -8.44 4.45 0.28
N PHE A 5 -7.63 5.13 -0.53
CA PHE A 5 -7.10 6.45 -0.22
C PHE A 5 -7.83 7.52 -1.03
N GLU A 6 -8.26 8.59 -0.37
CA GLU A 6 -8.73 9.80 -1.04
C GLU A 6 -7.58 10.54 -1.72
N TYR A 7 -6.43 10.58 -1.05
CA TYR A 7 -5.19 11.09 -1.63
C TYR A 7 -3.97 10.45 -0.98
N LEU A 8 -2.87 10.49 -1.72
CA LEU A 8 -1.51 10.23 -1.26
C LEU A 8 -0.66 11.45 -1.58
N LYS A 9 0.13 11.91 -0.61
CA LYS A 9 1.05 13.03 -0.80
C LYS A 9 2.42 12.75 -0.20
N LEU A 10 3.46 13.29 -0.82
CA LEU A 10 4.80 13.30 -0.25
C LEU A 10 4.94 14.52 0.67
N VAL A 11 5.31 14.29 1.93
CA VAL A 11 5.63 15.33 2.90
C VAL A 11 7.05 15.07 3.40
N ASN A 12 7.99 15.92 2.99
CA ASN A 12 9.42 15.72 3.19
C ASN A 12 9.87 14.37 2.60
N THR A 13 10.25 13.42 3.45
CA THR A 13 10.69 12.07 3.07
C THR A 13 9.63 10.99 3.33
N LYS A 14 8.39 11.38 3.66
CA LYS A 14 7.32 10.45 4.05
C LYS A 14 6.14 10.53 3.10
N ILE A 15 5.59 9.37 2.75
CA ILE A 15 4.29 9.28 2.07
C ILE A 15 3.20 9.34 3.14
N VAL A 16 2.26 10.28 2.98
CA VAL A 16 1.10 10.45 3.87
C VAL A 16 -0.16 10.25 3.03
N GLY A 17 -0.98 9.29 3.43
CA GLY A 17 -2.26 9.00 2.79
C GLY A 17 -3.44 9.37 3.67
N LYS A 18 -4.49 9.94 3.07
CA LYS A 18 -5.81 10.04 3.70
C LYS A 18 -6.66 8.86 3.26
N ALA A 19 -7.00 7.98 4.19
CA ALA A 19 -7.89 6.86 3.94
C ALA A 19 -9.36 7.32 3.90
N CYS A 20 -10.15 6.78 2.98
CA CYS A 20 -11.58 7.04 2.90
C CYS A 20 -12.28 6.61 4.19
N ASN A 21 -13.29 7.38 4.63
CA ASN A 21 -14.11 7.11 5.83
C ASN A 21 -13.39 7.22 7.19
N PHE A 22 -12.11 7.62 7.21
CA PHE A 22 -11.37 7.86 8.46
C PHE A 22 -11.06 9.35 8.59
N ASN A 23 -11.80 10.03 9.45
CA ASN A 23 -11.81 11.49 9.52
C ASN A 23 -11.31 12.05 10.86
N THR A 24 -11.05 11.18 11.84
CA THR A 24 -10.59 11.59 13.17
C THR A 24 -9.18 11.10 13.46
N ARG A 25 -8.51 11.74 14.42
CA ARG A 25 -7.22 11.27 14.92
C ARG A 25 -7.33 9.90 15.57
N GLU A 26 -8.41 9.65 16.29
CA GLU A 26 -8.66 8.37 16.96
C GLU A 26 -8.80 7.23 15.95
N ASP A 27 -9.41 7.49 14.80
CA ASP A 27 -9.46 6.54 13.70
C ASP A 27 -8.08 6.21 13.15
N ALA A 28 -7.22 7.22 12.95
CA ALA A 28 -5.86 7.02 12.48
C ALA A 28 -5.01 6.19 13.47
N GLU A 29 -5.19 6.39 14.78
CA GLU A 29 -4.47 5.63 15.81
C GLU A 29 -4.80 4.13 15.78
N LYS A 30 -6.02 3.74 15.37
CA LYS A 30 -6.41 2.32 15.21
C LYS A 30 -5.59 1.59 14.15
N PHE A 31 -5.01 2.32 13.18
CA PHE A 31 -4.18 1.77 12.11
C PHE A 31 -2.68 1.85 12.40
N LYS A 32 -2.31 2.36 13.57
CA LYS A 32 -0.91 2.47 13.93
C LYS A 32 -0.28 1.07 13.99
N ASN A 33 0.83 0.90 13.27
CA ASN A 33 1.53 -0.37 13.08
C ASN A 33 0.70 -1.48 12.42
N ALA A 34 -0.45 -1.16 11.84
CA ALA A 34 -1.19 -2.12 11.04
C ALA A 34 -0.45 -2.39 9.73
N GLU A 35 -0.47 -3.65 9.29
CA GLU A 35 0.04 -4.02 7.98
C GLU A 35 -0.96 -3.61 6.88
N LEU A 36 -0.43 -2.96 5.85
CA LEU A 36 -1.17 -2.57 4.66
C LEU A 36 -0.90 -3.59 3.55
N TYR A 37 -1.98 -4.01 2.89
CA TYR A 37 -1.91 -5.01 1.82
C TYR A 37 -2.61 -4.46 0.58
N PHE A 38 -2.03 -4.73 -0.59
CA PHE A 38 -2.59 -4.35 -1.89
C PHE A 38 -2.92 -5.60 -2.72
N PRO A 39 -4.04 -5.59 -3.47
CA PRO A 39 -4.33 -6.65 -4.42
C PRO A 39 -3.23 -6.71 -5.48
N LYS A 40 -2.75 -7.92 -5.80
CA LYS A 40 -1.77 -8.10 -6.88
C LYS A 40 -2.30 -7.59 -8.22
N SER A 41 -3.61 -7.65 -8.43
CA SER A 41 -4.29 -7.16 -9.63
C SER A 41 -4.21 -5.64 -9.80
N ASP A 42 -4.00 -4.88 -8.72
CA ASP A 42 -3.88 -3.41 -8.76
C ASP A 42 -2.45 -2.95 -9.02
N LEU A 43 -1.48 -3.88 -9.02
CA LEU A 43 -0.10 -3.55 -9.34
C LEU A 43 0.03 -3.23 -10.84
N PRO A 44 0.75 -2.16 -11.20
CA PRO A 44 1.00 -1.85 -12.60
C PRO A 44 1.75 -3.01 -13.26
N LYS A 45 1.43 -3.27 -14.53
CA LYS A 45 2.21 -4.21 -15.34
C LYS A 45 3.62 -3.64 -15.52
N LEU A 46 4.61 -4.46 -15.21
CA LEU A 46 6.01 -4.13 -15.46
C LEU A 46 6.32 -4.40 -16.94
N GLU A 47 7.17 -3.56 -17.54
CA GLU A 47 7.59 -3.71 -18.94
C GLU A 47 8.86 -4.56 -19.06
N GLY A 48 9.01 -5.24 -20.20
CA GLY A 48 10.22 -6.00 -20.51
C GLY A 48 10.43 -7.22 -19.61
N ASN A 49 11.56 -7.24 -18.91
CA ASN A 49 12.04 -8.37 -18.10
C ASN A 49 11.99 -8.08 -16.58
N ASP A 50 11.32 -6.99 -16.20
CA ASP A 50 11.16 -6.60 -14.81
C ASP A 50 10.13 -7.48 -14.10
N ALA A 51 10.35 -7.75 -12.82
CA ALA A 51 9.47 -8.58 -12.00
C ALA A 51 9.34 -7.99 -10.60
N TYR A 52 8.16 -8.16 -9.98
CA TYR A 52 8.01 -7.84 -8.58
C TYR A 52 8.76 -8.86 -7.72
N TRP A 53 9.30 -8.39 -6.60
CA TRP A 53 10.07 -9.22 -5.68
C TRP A 53 9.30 -10.47 -5.22
N TYR A 54 7.98 -10.38 -5.02
CA TYR A 54 7.16 -11.54 -4.62
C TYR A 54 7.08 -12.63 -5.69
N GLU A 55 7.35 -12.32 -6.96
CA GLU A 55 7.33 -13.28 -8.08
C GLU A 55 8.61 -14.11 -8.13
N LEU A 56 9.72 -13.54 -7.62
CA LEU A 56 11.04 -14.17 -7.62
C LEU A 56 11.18 -15.20 -6.50
N PHE A 57 10.56 -14.96 -5.33
CA PHE A 57 10.72 -15.80 -4.14
C PHE A 57 9.67 -16.93 -3.99
N GLY A 58 8.84 -17.14 -5.00
CA GLY A 58 7.80 -18.19 -5.01
C GLY A 58 8.14 -19.47 -5.77
N LYS A 59 9.28 -19.54 -6.47
CA LYS A 59 9.62 -20.65 -7.38
C LYS A 59 10.57 -21.72 -6.81
N GLY A 60 10.71 -21.79 -5.49
CA GLY A 60 11.58 -22.75 -4.82
C GLY A 60 10.87 -23.50 -3.69
N LYS A 61 9.86 -24.31 -4.02
CA LYS A 61 9.41 -25.46 -3.23
C LYS A 61 8.94 -26.56 -4.16
#